data_AF-A0A2E6QJ13-F1
#
_entry.id   AF-A0A2E6QJ13-F1
#
_cell.length_a   1.000
_cell.length_b   1.000
_cell.length_c   1.000
_cell.angle_alpha   90.00
_cell.angle_beta   90.00
_cell.angle_gamma   90.00
#
_symmetry.space_group_name_H-M   'P 1'
#
loop_
_entity.id
_entity.type
_entity.pdbx_description
1 polymer ?
#
loop_
_entity_poly.entity_id
_entity_poly.type
_entity_poly.pdbx_seq_one_letter_code
_entity_poly.pdbx_strand_id
1 'polypeptide(L)'
;MPIRTDGALLDHHRCSLVPVATTASNEKCESVLVVESSIGIGALSRETGVHIETIRYYERIGLMAPPPRTGGGHRLYDRDAVRRLGFLRRSRELGFTLDEVRALLALMDGGFTCGQVLDLTERHLADVRARIADLQRLEARLVEISEGCAGGAVPECPVVDALWSNKAG
;
A
#
# COMPACT_ATOMS: atom_id res chain seq x y z
N MET A 1 25.49 -30.92 17.17
CA MET A 1 24.15 -31.34 17.65
C MET A 1 23.19 -31.31 16.48
N PRO A 2 22.35 -32.34 16.31
CA PRO A 2 21.73 -32.67 15.04
C PRO A 2 20.49 -31.83 14.71
N ILE A 3 20.34 -31.63 13.41
CA ILE A 3 19.19 -31.11 12.71
C ILE A 3 18.14 -32.23 12.68
N ARG A 4 16.89 -31.93 13.03
CA ARG A 4 15.75 -32.84 12.83
C ARG A 4 14.72 -32.15 11.94
N THR A 5 14.67 -32.62 10.71
CA THR A 5 13.51 -32.61 9.82
C THR A 5 12.40 -33.49 10.39
N ASP A 6 11.15 -33.06 10.22
CA ASP A 6 9.92 -33.84 9.96
C ASP A 6 8.83 -32.76 9.70
N GLY A 7 8.12 -32.68 8.58
CA GLY A 7 7.60 -33.75 7.74
C GLY A 7 6.16 -34.06 8.15
N ALA A 8 5.19 -33.19 7.79
CA ALA A 8 3.76 -33.54 7.83
C ALA A 8 2.95 -32.71 6.82
N LEU A 9 2.76 -33.35 5.67
CA LEU A 9 1.77 -33.09 4.63
C LEU A 9 0.35 -33.30 5.19
N LEU A 10 -0.53 -32.29 5.11
CA LEU A 10 -1.98 -32.48 5.19
C LEU A 10 -2.68 -31.52 4.23
N ASP A 11 -2.74 -31.96 2.97
CA ASP A 11 -3.84 -31.68 2.06
C ASP A 11 -5.10 -32.36 2.60
N HIS A 12 -6.24 -31.66 2.67
CA HIS A 12 -7.55 -32.19 2.28
C HIS A 12 -8.62 -31.08 2.33
N HIS A 13 -9.06 -30.72 1.13
CA HIS A 13 -10.40 -30.24 0.80
C HIS A 13 -11.46 -30.44 1.90
N ARG A 14 -12.03 -29.33 2.37
CA ARG A 14 -13.37 -29.32 2.96
C ARG A 14 -14.24 -28.29 2.26
N CYS A 15 -14.56 -28.62 1.01
CA CYS A 15 -15.77 -28.15 0.34
C CYS A 15 -16.95 -28.78 1.09
N SER A 16 -17.66 -27.98 1.88
CA SER A 16 -18.90 -28.40 2.53
C SER A 16 -20.07 -27.73 1.82
N LEU A 17 -20.53 -28.36 0.73
CA LEU A 17 -21.88 -28.21 0.21
C LEU A 17 -22.83 -28.99 1.14
N VAL A 18 -23.84 -28.31 1.68
CA VAL A 18 -24.97 -28.92 2.42
C VAL A 18 -26.24 -28.13 1.99
N PRO A 19 -27.44 -28.73 1.93
CA PRO A 19 -28.24 -28.80 0.72
C PRO A 19 -29.40 -27.80 0.72
N VAL A 20 -29.95 -27.57 -0.48
CA VAL A 20 -31.23 -26.89 -0.70
C VAL A 20 -32.37 -27.81 -0.27
N ALA A 21 -33.30 -27.28 0.53
CA ALA A 21 -34.63 -27.87 0.73
C ALA A 21 -35.71 -26.78 0.57
N THR A 22 -36.74 -27.15 -0.19
CA THR A 22 -37.75 -26.34 -0.87
C THR A 22 -39.03 -26.15 -0.04
N THR A 23 -39.73 -25.01 -0.28
CA THR A 23 -41.17 -24.69 -0.02
C THR A 23 -41.70 -24.75 1.42
N ALA A 24 -42.57 -23.87 1.92
CA ALA A 24 -43.18 -22.61 1.50
C ALA A 24 -43.95 -22.06 2.72
N SER A 25 -43.97 -20.74 2.95
CA SER A 25 -45.16 -19.93 3.32
C SER A 25 -44.80 -18.59 3.96
N ASN A 26 -45.26 -17.55 3.27
CA ASN A 26 -45.78 -16.28 3.77
C ASN A 26 -44.88 -15.21 4.39
N GLU A 27 -44.88 -14.11 3.65
CA GLU A 27 -45.05 -12.72 4.09
C GLU A 27 -43.79 -11.87 4.30
N LYS A 28 -43.64 -10.95 3.33
CA LYS A 28 -42.78 -9.77 3.25
C LYS A 28 -41.35 -10.02 2.80
N CYS A 29 -41.20 -9.96 1.47
CA CYS A 29 -40.01 -9.39 0.86
C CYS A 29 -40.00 -7.88 1.18
N GLU A 30 -39.68 -7.56 2.44
CA GLU A 30 -39.38 -6.20 2.87
C GLU A 30 -37.98 -5.90 2.35
N SER A 31 -37.95 -5.08 1.30
CA SER A 31 -36.77 -4.55 0.66
C SER A 31 -35.69 -4.22 1.68
N VAL A 32 -34.57 -4.95 1.64
CA VAL A 32 -33.34 -4.50 2.25
C VAL A 32 -32.93 -3.23 1.50
N LEU A 33 -33.31 -2.09 2.05
CA LEU A 33 -32.74 -0.80 1.69
C LEU A 33 -31.26 -0.91 2.04
N VAL A 34 -30.43 -1.24 1.06
CA VAL A 34 -29.02 -0.85 1.12
C VAL A 34 -29.06 0.67 1.11
N VAL A 35 -29.04 1.29 2.28
CA VAL A 35 -28.78 2.71 2.39
C VAL A 35 -27.35 2.85 1.86
N GLU A 36 -27.21 3.26 0.60
CA GLU A 36 -25.95 3.75 0.08
C GLU A 36 -25.59 4.98 0.93
N SER A 37 -24.86 4.73 2.02
CA SER A 37 -24.46 5.75 2.97
C SER A 37 -23.37 6.58 2.32
N SER A 38 -23.80 7.47 1.43
CA SER A 38 -22.90 8.38 0.74
C SER A 38 -22.51 9.50 1.70
N ILE A 39 -21.20 9.75 1.82
CA ILE A 39 -20.64 10.72 2.75
C ILE A 39 -19.96 11.86 1.99
N GLY A 40 -19.96 13.05 2.58
CA GLY A 40 -19.22 14.19 2.02
C GLY A 40 -17.70 14.04 2.19
N ILE A 41 -16.93 14.78 1.40
CA ILE A 41 -15.45 14.72 1.41
C ILE A 41 -14.83 14.93 2.80
N GLY A 42 -15.45 15.76 3.65
CA GLY A 42 -14.97 16.01 5.02
C GLY A 42 -15.16 14.80 5.93
N ALA A 43 -16.25 14.06 5.79
CA ALA A 43 -16.47 12.80 6.51
C ALA A 43 -15.56 11.70 5.97
N LEU A 44 -15.39 11.61 4.65
CA LEU A 44 -14.47 10.67 4.02
C LEU A 44 -13.03 10.86 4.50
N SER A 45 -12.59 12.12 4.59
CA SER A 45 -11.26 12.47 5.10
C SER A 45 -11.05 11.98 6.54
N ARG A 46 -12.05 12.17 7.41
CA ARG A 46 -11.97 11.70 8.80
C ARG A 46 -11.98 10.16 8.90
N GLU A 47 -12.81 9.49 8.11
CA GLU A 47 -12.94 8.03 8.15
C GLU A 47 -11.69 7.33 7.61
N THR A 48 -11.06 7.89 6.57
CA THR A 48 -9.88 7.28 5.91
C THR A 48 -8.55 7.78 6.49
N GLY A 49 -8.56 8.91 7.21
CA GLY A 49 -7.36 9.61 7.64
C GLY A 49 -6.60 10.29 6.50
N VAL A 50 -7.17 10.35 5.29
CA VAL A 50 -6.55 11.00 4.13
C VAL A 50 -6.99 12.45 4.07
N HIS A 51 -6.04 13.38 3.93
CA HIS A 51 -6.37 14.81 3.84
C HIS A 51 -7.25 15.12 2.61
N ILE A 52 -8.17 16.07 2.77
CA ILE A 52 -9.10 16.51 1.71
C ILE A 52 -8.36 16.86 0.40
N GLU A 53 -7.23 17.56 0.49
CA GLU A 53 -6.47 17.96 -0.69
C GLU A 53 -5.82 16.74 -1.38
N THR A 54 -5.39 15.73 -0.62
CA THR A 54 -4.89 14.46 -1.16
C THR A 54 -6.00 13.68 -1.86
N ILE A 55 -7.23 13.67 -1.30
CA ILE A 55 -8.40 13.04 -1.95
C ILE A 55 -8.66 13.73 -3.30
N ARG A 56 -8.68 15.06 -3.33
CA ARG A 56 -8.84 15.84 -4.57
C ARG A 56 -7.71 15.61 -5.56
N TYR A 57 -6.49 15.47 -5.06
CA TYR A 57 -5.33 15.13 -5.89
C TYR A 57 -5.52 13.75 -6.55
N TYR A 58 -5.91 12.73 -5.78
CA TYR A 58 -6.19 11.39 -6.31
C TYR A 58 -7.33 11.35 -7.32
N GLU A 59 -8.39 12.15 -7.15
CA GLU A 59 -9.40 12.37 -8.19
C GLU A 59 -8.76 12.94 -9.47
N ARG A 60 -7.95 13.99 -9.32
CA ARG A 60 -7.34 14.72 -10.45
C ARG A 60 -6.43 13.83 -11.30
N ILE A 61 -5.69 12.93 -10.65
CA ILE A 61 -4.79 11.99 -11.33
C ILE A 61 -5.47 10.66 -11.69
N GLY A 62 -6.79 10.55 -11.50
CA GLY A 62 -7.60 9.40 -11.90
C GLY A 62 -7.36 8.13 -11.06
N LEU A 63 -6.84 8.27 -9.83
CA LEU A 63 -6.77 7.15 -8.88
C LEU A 63 -8.09 6.96 -8.12
N MET A 64 -8.95 7.97 -8.11
CA MET A 64 -10.32 7.88 -7.61
C MET A 64 -11.27 8.26 -8.75
N ALA A 65 -12.39 7.53 -8.88
CA ALA A 65 -13.44 7.92 -9.81
C ALA A 65 -14.04 9.28 -9.41
N PRO A 66 -14.42 10.14 -10.38
CA PRO A 66 -15.13 11.37 -10.07
C PRO A 66 -16.44 11.05 -9.32
N PRO A 67 -16.62 11.56 -8.09
CA PRO A 67 -17.78 11.23 -7.28
C PRO A 67 -19.06 11.89 -7.83
N PRO A 68 -20.23 11.26 -7.64
CA PRO A 68 -21.51 11.92 -7.86
C PRO A 68 -21.63 13.17 -6.99
N ARG A 69 -22.52 14.08 -7.40
CA ARG A 69 -22.76 15.33 -6.69
C ARG A 69 -24.22 15.45 -6.27
N THR A 70 -24.46 16.07 -5.12
CA THR A 70 -25.81 16.48 -4.70
C THR A 70 -26.38 17.54 -5.65
N GLY A 71 -27.70 17.79 -5.57
CA GLY A 71 -28.32 18.93 -6.27
C GLY A 71 -27.73 20.31 -5.91
N GLY A 72 -27.08 20.42 -4.73
CA GLY A 72 -26.31 21.60 -4.30
C GLY A 72 -24.83 21.60 -4.74
N GLY A 73 -24.39 20.63 -5.54
CA GLY A 73 -23.04 20.57 -6.08
C GLY A 73 -21.97 19.99 -5.14
N HIS A 74 -22.34 19.39 -4.01
CA HIS A 74 -21.40 18.76 -3.07
C HIS A 74 -21.05 17.34 -3.50
N ARG A 75 -19.78 16.92 -3.38
CA ARG A 75 -19.32 15.56 -3.70
C ARG A 75 -19.84 14.55 -2.68
N LEU A 76 -20.26 13.39 -3.17
CA LEU A 76 -20.74 12.25 -2.39
C LEU A 76 -19.90 11.01 -2.68
N TYR A 77 -19.48 10.30 -1.65
CA TYR A 77 -18.65 9.11 -1.75
C TYR A 77 -19.30 7.95 -1.03
N ASP A 78 -19.30 6.79 -1.66
CA ASP A 78 -19.82 5.56 -1.10
C ASP A 78 -18.78 4.81 -0.26
N ARG A 79 -19.13 3.60 0.17
CA ARG A 79 -18.22 2.70 0.89
C ARG A 79 -17.06 2.23 0.04
N ASP A 80 -17.17 2.26 -1.28
CA ASP A 80 -16.14 1.79 -2.21
C ASP A 80 -15.01 2.80 -2.28
N ALA A 81 -15.35 4.08 -2.29
CA ALA A 81 -14.40 5.17 -2.13
C ALA A 81 -13.61 5.08 -0.81
N VAL A 82 -14.27 4.70 0.30
CA VAL A 82 -13.58 4.47 1.60
C VAL A 82 -12.56 3.34 1.47
N ARG A 83 -12.96 2.19 0.90
CA ARG A 83 -12.06 1.03 0.71
C ARG A 83 -10.89 1.37 -0.21
N ARG A 84 -11.16 2.08 -1.31
CA ARG A 84 -10.15 2.50 -2.29
C ARG A 84 -9.14 3.48 -1.70
N LEU A 85 -9.57 4.46 -0.91
CA LEU A 85 -8.66 5.36 -0.21
C LEU A 85 -7.83 4.63 0.85
N GLY A 86 -8.41 3.67 1.58
CA GLY A 86 -7.66 2.81 2.49
C GLY A 86 -6.59 1.99 1.76
N PHE A 87 -6.89 1.49 0.56
CA PHE A 87 -5.93 0.80 -0.29
C PHE A 87 -4.80 1.72 -0.76
N LEU A 88 -5.14 2.90 -1.28
CA LEU A 88 -4.19 3.93 -1.71
C LEU A 88 -3.24 4.31 -0.57
N ARG A 89 -3.80 4.59 0.61
CA ARG A 89 -3.01 4.96 1.80
C ARG A 89 -2.03 3.86 2.18
N ARG A 90 -2.49 2.62 2.38
CA ARG A 90 -1.62 1.51 2.77
C ARG A 90 -0.54 1.21 1.72
N SER A 91 -0.87 1.29 0.44
CA SER A 91 0.11 1.07 -0.62
C SER A 91 1.22 2.13 -0.59
N ARG A 92 0.86 3.40 -0.33
CA ARG A 92 1.84 4.48 -0.17
C ARG A 92 2.68 4.34 1.09
N GLU A 93 2.10 3.85 2.19
CA GLU A 93 2.84 3.53 3.43
C GLU A 93 3.89 2.42 3.21
N LEU A 94 3.59 1.46 2.32
CA LEU A 94 4.52 0.40 1.90
C LEU A 94 5.55 0.84 0.83
N GLY A 95 5.54 2.12 0.45
CA GLY A 95 6.51 2.69 -0.48
C GLY A 95 6.21 2.45 -1.95
N PHE A 96 5.07 1.85 -2.32
CA PHE A 96 4.69 1.73 -3.73
C PHE A 96 4.57 3.12 -4.36
N THR A 97 5.12 3.26 -5.57
CA THR A 97 4.96 4.45 -6.42
C THR A 97 3.51 4.61 -6.86
N LEU A 98 3.11 5.82 -7.27
CA LEU A 98 1.74 6.03 -7.75
C LEU A 98 1.42 5.23 -9.02
N ASP A 99 2.44 4.92 -9.83
CA ASP A 99 2.27 4.12 -11.05
C ASP A 99 2.06 2.63 -10.72
N GLU A 100 2.79 2.09 -9.74
CA GLU A 100 2.54 0.73 -9.24
C GLU A 100 1.17 0.61 -8.57
N VAL A 101 0.78 1.62 -7.79
CA VAL A 101 -0.55 1.66 -7.20
C VAL A 101 -1.63 1.72 -8.28
N ARG A 102 -1.40 2.45 -9.37
CA ARG A 102 -2.31 2.44 -10.52
C ARG A 102 -2.41 1.06 -11.16
N ALA A 103 -1.29 0.35 -11.32
CA ALA A 103 -1.28 -1.02 -11.84
C ALA A 103 -2.06 -1.99 -10.94
N LEU A 104 -1.86 -1.89 -9.61
CA LEU A 104 -2.62 -2.68 -8.65
C LEU A 104 -4.12 -2.38 -8.68
N LEU A 105 -4.49 -1.10 -8.76
CA LEU A 105 -5.90 -0.69 -8.86
C LEU A 105 -6.54 -1.18 -10.17
N ALA A 106 -5.83 -1.14 -11.28
CA ALA A 106 -6.32 -1.66 -12.56
C ALA A 106 -6.63 -3.17 -12.48
N LEU A 107 -5.80 -3.94 -11.78
CA LEU A 107 -6.08 -5.35 -11.51
C LEU A 107 -7.31 -5.54 -10.61
N MET A 108 -7.46 -4.72 -9.57
CA MET A 108 -8.63 -4.80 -8.68
C MET A 108 -9.93 -4.44 -9.40
N ASP A 109 -9.89 -3.46 -10.31
CA ASP A 109 -11.05 -2.97 -11.05
C ASP A 109 -11.44 -3.91 -12.22
N GLY A 110 -10.46 -4.58 -12.84
CA GLY A 110 -10.66 -5.47 -14.00
C GLY A 110 -10.78 -6.96 -13.68
N GLY A 111 -10.56 -7.35 -12.42
CA GLY A 111 -10.42 -8.74 -12.00
C GLY A 111 -8.96 -9.19 -12.01
N PHE A 112 -8.53 -9.83 -10.91
CA PHE A 112 -7.14 -10.22 -10.69
C PHE A 112 -7.00 -11.70 -10.35
N THR A 113 -5.84 -12.24 -10.65
CA THR A 113 -5.35 -13.50 -10.05
C THR A 113 -4.37 -13.19 -8.93
N CYS A 114 -4.29 -14.09 -7.94
CA CYS A 114 -3.30 -13.98 -6.86
C CYS A 114 -1.87 -13.83 -7.41
N GLY A 115 -1.54 -14.54 -8.50
CA GLY A 115 -0.23 -14.45 -9.17
C GLY A 115 0.10 -13.05 -9.67
N GLN A 116 -0.82 -12.37 -10.36
CA GLN A 116 -0.55 -11.02 -10.87
C GLN A 116 -0.27 -9.99 -9.76
N VAL A 117 -0.97 -10.10 -8.63
CA VAL A 117 -0.76 -9.23 -7.47
C VAL A 117 0.56 -9.56 -6.79
N LEU A 118 0.89 -10.86 -6.69
CA LEU A 118 2.18 -11.32 -6.16
C LEU A 118 3.34 -10.81 -7.03
N ASP A 119 3.25 -10.92 -8.35
CA ASP A 119 4.30 -10.47 -9.27
C ASP A 119 4.60 -8.96 -9.15
N LEU A 120 3.57 -8.13 -8.96
CA LEU A 120 3.76 -6.70 -8.68
C LEU A 120 4.44 -6.47 -7.33
N THR A 121 4.03 -7.22 -6.33
CA THR A 121 4.56 -7.12 -4.97
C THR A 121 6.02 -7.57 -4.90
N GLU A 122 6.37 -8.66 -5.58
CA GLU A 122 7.74 -9.19 -5.63
C GLU A 122 8.70 -8.28 -6.39
N ARG A 123 8.23 -7.61 -7.45
CA ARG A 123 9.01 -6.58 -8.14
C ARG A 123 9.34 -5.41 -7.23
N HIS A 124 8.33 -4.84 -6.56
CA HIS A 124 8.57 -3.75 -5.59
C HIS A 124 9.48 -4.21 -4.44
N LEU A 125 9.31 -5.45 -3.96
CA LEU A 125 10.20 -6.02 -2.95
C LEU A 125 11.66 -6.12 -3.43
N ALA A 126 11.89 -6.47 -4.70
CA ALA A 126 13.22 -6.49 -5.29
C ALA A 126 13.83 -5.08 -5.33
N ASP A 127 13.06 -4.06 -5.70
CA ASP A 127 13.50 -2.66 -5.72
C ASP A 127 13.83 -2.15 -4.31
N VAL A 128 13.00 -2.47 -3.32
CA VAL A 128 13.27 -2.16 -1.91
C VAL A 128 14.56 -2.82 -1.43
N ARG A 129 14.78 -4.10 -1.76
CA ARG A 129 16.02 -4.83 -1.41
C ARG A 129 17.25 -4.20 -2.06
N ALA A 130 17.16 -3.81 -3.33
CA ALA A 130 18.24 -3.10 -4.02
C ALA A 130 18.55 -1.77 -3.32
N ARG A 131 17.52 -1.00 -2.95
CA ARG A 131 17.70 0.27 -2.23
C ARG A 131 18.34 0.08 -0.86
N ILE A 132 17.95 -0.97 -0.12
CA ILE A 132 18.57 -1.32 1.17
C ILE A 132 20.07 -1.61 0.96
N ALA A 133 20.41 -2.43 -0.03
CA ALA A 133 21.81 -2.76 -0.32
C ALA A 133 22.62 -1.49 -0.67
N ASP A 134 22.05 -0.56 -1.43
CA ASP A 134 22.69 0.72 -1.75
C ASP A 134 22.91 1.59 -0.51
N LEU A 135 21.90 1.68 0.36
CA LEU A 135 21.98 2.45 1.59
C LEU A 135 22.99 1.85 2.58
N GLN A 136 23.11 0.53 2.66
CA GLN A 136 24.13 -0.15 3.46
C GLN A 136 25.55 0.13 2.95
N ARG A 137 25.75 0.18 1.62
CA ARG A 137 27.06 0.56 1.05
C ARG A 137 27.40 2.02 1.36
N LEU A 138 26.43 2.91 1.29
CA LEU A 138 26.61 4.31 1.66
C LEU A 138 26.90 4.46 3.17
N GLU A 139 26.18 3.73 4.02
CA GLU A 139 26.41 3.69 5.46
C GLU A 139 27.85 3.26 5.78
N ALA A 140 28.32 2.16 5.18
CA ALA A 140 29.69 1.69 5.38
C ALA A 140 30.74 2.76 5.02
N ARG A 141 30.56 3.46 3.89
CA ARG A 141 31.44 4.58 3.50
C ARG A 141 31.42 5.72 4.50
N LEU A 142 30.24 6.09 5.01
CA LEU A 142 30.11 7.15 6.00
C LEU A 142 30.76 6.78 7.34
N VAL A 143 30.64 5.51 7.74
CA VAL A 143 31.33 4.97 8.92
C VAL A 143 32.85 5.10 8.75
N GLU A 144 33.42 4.59 7.64
CA GLU A 144 34.86 4.69 7.34
C GLU A 144 35.38 6.14 7.43
N ILE A 145 34.65 7.08 6.83
CA ILE A 145 35.02 8.51 6.85
C ILE A 145 34.94 9.07 8.29
N SER A 146 33.91 8.69 9.04
CA SER A 146 33.70 9.20 10.41
C SER A 146 34.72 8.68 11.41
N GLU A 147 35.14 7.41 11.31
CA GLU A 147 36.14 6.80 12.19
C GLU A 147 37.52 7.44 12.03
N GLY A 148 37.81 8.05 10.87
CA GLY A 148 39.02 8.82 10.62
C GLY A 148 39.10 10.14 11.39
N CYS A 149 38.03 10.58 12.05
CA CYS A 149 37.98 11.86 12.77
C CYS A 149 37.88 11.64 14.29
N ALA A 150 38.89 12.09 15.04
CA ALA A 150 38.90 12.03 16.50
C ALA A 150 37.99 13.08 17.17
N GLY A 151 37.47 14.04 16.40
CA GLY A 151 36.74 15.20 16.92
C GLY A 151 37.62 16.22 17.65
N GLY A 152 37.06 17.38 18.01
CA GLY A 152 37.75 18.44 18.76
C GLY A 152 37.73 19.81 18.07
N ALA A 153 38.40 20.79 18.67
CA ALA A 153 38.52 22.16 18.14
C ALA A 153 39.83 22.33 17.34
N VAL A 154 40.05 21.46 16.35
CA VAL A 154 41.20 21.52 15.45
C VAL A 154 40.77 22.01 14.06
N PRO A 155 41.59 22.82 13.36
CA PRO A 155 41.25 23.33 12.04
C PRO A 155 41.37 22.25 10.94
N GLU A 156 42.11 21.17 11.18
CA GLU A 156 42.24 20.03 10.26
C GLU A 156 41.17 18.97 10.52
N CYS A 157 40.36 18.65 9.50
CA CYS A 157 39.25 17.71 9.62
C CYS A 157 39.32 16.62 8.55
N PRO A 158 39.68 15.37 8.93
CA PRO A 158 39.76 14.25 7.98
C PRO A 158 38.47 13.97 7.22
N VAL A 159 37.30 14.27 7.81
CA VAL A 159 36.00 14.16 7.13
C VAL A 159 35.90 15.16 5.98
N VAL A 160 36.30 16.41 6.20
CA VAL A 160 36.27 17.45 5.17
C VAL A 160 37.26 17.12 4.05
N ASP A 161 38.46 16.65 4.41
CA ASP A 161 39.47 16.22 3.44
C ASP A 161 38.99 15.04 2.57
N ALA A 162 38.28 14.08 3.17
CA ALA A 162 37.67 12.95 2.46
C ALA A 162 36.58 13.41 1.48
N LEU A 163 35.77 14.41 1.84
CA LEU A 163 34.72 14.95 0.97
C LEU A 163 35.26 15.84 -0.16
N TRP A 164 36.40 16.52 0.06
CA TRP A 164 37.09 17.27 -1.00
C TRP A 164 37.85 16.36 -1.97
N SER A 165 38.30 15.20 -1.50
CA SER A 165 38.94 14.22 -2.37
C SER A 165 37.90 13.56 -3.29
N ASN A 166 37.91 13.96 -4.56
CA ASN A 166 37.06 13.38 -5.61
C ASN A 166 37.46 11.93 -6.01
N LYS A 167 38.03 11.16 -5.07
CA LYS A 167 38.32 9.74 -5.29
C LYS A 167 37.00 8.97 -5.24
N ALA A 168 36.39 8.83 -6.41
CA ALA A 168 35.36 7.82 -6.65
C ALA A 168 36.00 6.44 -6.39
N GLY A 169 35.67 5.84 -5.24
CA GLY A 169 36.01 4.46 -4.92
C GLY A 169 34.87 3.53 -5.29
#